data_AF-A0A2P9F9R4-F1
#
_entry.id   AF-A0A2P9F9R4-F1
#
_cell.length_a   1.000
_cell.length_b   1.000
_cell.length_c   1.000
_cell.angle_alpha   90.00
_cell.angle_beta   90.00
_cell.angle_gamma   90.00
#
_symmetry.space_group_name_H-M   'P 1'
#
loop_
_entity.id
_entity.type
_entity.pdbx_description
1 polymer ?
#
loop_
_entity_poly.entity_id
_entity_poly.type
_entity_poly.pdbx_seq_one_letter_code
_entity_poly.pdbx_strand_id
1 'polypeptide(L)' 'MARKRGIHHRIARKGIESSQRLGRHRWVIERTVSWLAGCRRLHRRYERQAEHFLAFVGIAAALISCRGLAN' A
#
# COMPACT_ATOMS: atom_id res chain seq x y z
N MET A 1 15.98 0.97 -0.41
CA MET A 1 15.63 0.66 1.00
C MET A 1 15.27 -0.80 1.25
N ALA A 2 14.51 -1.47 0.38
CA ALA A 2 14.11 -2.88 0.56
C ALA A 2 15.29 -3.88 0.68
N ARG A 3 16.33 -3.75 -0.18
CA ARG A 3 17.55 -4.59 -0.13
C ARG A 3 18.31 -4.49 1.20
N LYS A 4 18.39 -3.29 1.79
CA LYS A 4 19.03 -3.05 3.10
C LYS A 4 18.28 -3.70 4.27
N ARG A 5 16.99 -4.00 4.10
CA ARG A 5 16.14 -4.65 5.09
C ARG A 5 16.05 -6.17 4.90
N GLY A 6 16.84 -6.75 4.00
CA GLY A 6 16.79 -8.19 3.68
C GLY A 6 15.51 -8.61 2.95
N ILE A 7 14.73 -7.66 2.44
CA ILE A 7 13.48 -7.95 1.72
C ILE A 7 13.86 -8.24 0.26
N HIS A 8 14.00 -9.52 -0.05
CA HIS A 8 14.21 -10.00 -1.42
C HIS A 8 12.93 -9.79 -2.25
N HIS A 9 13.10 -9.36 -3.50
CA HIS A 9 11.97 -9.38 -4.43
C HIS A 9 11.58 -10.85 -4.64
N ARG A 10 10.41 -11.26 -4.14
CA ARG A 10 9.90 -12.61 -4.32
C ARG A 10 8.44 -12.49 -4.68
N ILE A 11 8.12 -12.87 -5.91
CA ILE A 11 6.74 -12.93 -6.39
C ILE A 11 6.22 -14.32 -6.02
N ALA A 12 5.28 -14.36 -5.10
CA ALA A 12 4.65 -15.61 -4.71
C ALA A 12 3.83 -16.20 -5.86
N ARG A 13 4.04 -17.49 -6.15
CA ARG A 13 3.31 -18.23 -7.18
C ARG A 13 2.07 -18.89 -6.56
N LYS A 14 0.91 -18.55 -7.11
CA LYS A 14 -0.41 -19.09 -6.71
C LYS A 14 -0.38 -20.62 -6.81
N GLY A 15 -0.73 -21.31 -5.71
CA GLY A 15 -0.77 -22.78 -5.64
C GLY A 15 0.56 -23.48 -5.32
N ILE A 16 1.68 -22.75 -5.29
CA ILE A 16 3.01 -23.33 -4.99
C ILE A 16 3.47 -22.91 -3.59
N GLU A 17 3.26 -21.66 -3.22
CA GLU A 17 3.72 -21.11 -1.94
C GLU A 17 2.59 -21.02 -0.91
N SER A 18 2.89 -21.39 0.33
CA SER A 18 1.93 -21.31 1.44
C SER A 18 1.48 -19.85 1.68
N SER A 19 0.17 -19.64 1.66
CA SER A 19 -0.47 -18.36 1.98
C SER A 19 -0.28 -17.92 3.44
N GLN A 20 0.19 -18.82 4.31
CA GLN A 20 0.21 -18.64 5.77
C GLN A 20 1.21 -17.56 6.22
N ARG A 21 2.36 -17.44 5.53
CA ARG A 21 3.38 -16.40 5.80
C ARG A 21 3.21 -15.15 4.94
N LEU A 22 2.84 -15.33 3.67
CA LEU A 22 2.61 -14.22 2.74
C LEU A 22 1.39 -13.40 3.15
N GLY A 23 0.30 -14.05 3.56
CA GLY A 23 -0.96 -13.40 3.92
C GLY A 23 -0.81 -12.36 5.03
N ARG A 24 -0.03 -12.62 6.10
CA ARG A 24 0.11 -11.65 7.22
C ARG A 24 0.72 -10.32 6.79
N HIS A 25 1.85 -10.34 6.08
CA HIS A 25 2.52 -9.11 5.67
C HIS A 25 1.86 -8.50 4.42
N ARG A 26 1.43 -9.34 3.47
CA ARG A 26 0.79 -8.89 2.24
C ARG A 26 -0.57 -8.27 2.52
N TRP A 27 -1.37 -8.83 3.42
CA TRP A 27 -2.70 -8.30 3.72
C TRP A 27 -2.64 -6.91 4.37
N VAL A 28 -1.64 -6.62 5.20
CA VAL A 28 -1.46 -5.26 5.77
C VAL A 28 -1.20 -4.26 4.64
N ILE A 29 -0.29 -4.60 3.71
CA ILE A 29 0.04 -3.73 2.58
C ILE A 29 -1.15 -3.59 1.63
N GLU A 30 -1.77 -4.70 1.22
CA GLU A 30 -2.93 -4.71 0.33
C GLU A 30 -4.09 -3.94 0.92
N ARG A 31 -4.35 -4.06 2.23
CA ARG A 31 -5.40 -3.29 2.92
C ARG A 31 -5.12 -1.79 2.86
N THR A 32 -3.89 -1.35 3.14
CA THR A 32 -3.52 0.07 3.01
C THR A 32 -3.67 0.56 1.57
N VAL A 33 -3.25 -0.25 0.59
CA VAL A 33 -3.42 0.09 -0.83
C VAL A 33 -4.89 0.15 -1.22
N SER A 34 -5.75 -0.73 -0.71
CA SER A 34 -7.21 -0.67 -0.93
C SER A 34 -7.83 0.61 -0.38
N TRP A 35 -7.39 1.09 0.80
CA TRP A 35 -7.86 2.36 1.35
C TRP A 35 -7.45 3.55 0.50
N LEU A 36 -6.19 3.57 0.04
CA LEU A 36 -5.70 4.60 -0.88
C LEU A 36 -6.43 4.55 -2.23
N ALA A 37 -6.72 3.36 -2.76
CA ALA A 37 -7.46 3.18 -4.00
C ALA A 37 -8.94 3.60 -3.90
N GLY A 38 -9.49 3.70 -2.68
CA GLY A 38 -10.79 4.32 -2.41
C GLY A 38 -10.80 5.85 -2.62
N CYS A 39 -9.63 6.50 -2.57
CA CYS A 39 -9.49 7.90 -2.96
C CYS A 39 -9.39 7.98 -4.49
N ARG A 40 -10.44 8.47 -5.16
CA ARG A 40 -10.56 8.47 -6.64
C ARG A 40 -9.33 9.02 -7.39
N ARG A 41 -8.63 10.02 -6.83
CA ARG A 41 -7.41 10.62 -7.41
C ARG A 41 -6.16 9.73 -7.33
N LEU A 42 -6.16 8.74 -6.44
CA LEU A 42 -5.06 7.80 -6.23
C LEU A 42 -5.35 6.42 -6.83
N HIS A 43 -6.61 6.12 -7.16
CA HIS A 43 -7.02 4.87 -7.81
C HIS A 43 -6.31 4.63 -9.15
N ARG A 44 -6.17 5.69 -9.94
CA ARG A 44 -5.36 5.72 -11.15
C ARG A 44 -4.33 6.83 -10.97
N ARG A 45 -3.09 6.58 -11.39
CA ARG A 45 -2.02 7.58 -11.31
C ARG A 45 -2.23 8.65 -12.38
N TYR A 46 -3.18 9.55 -12.12
CA TYR A 46 -3.54 10.66 -13.03
C TYR A 46 -2.51 11.78 -13.01
N GLU A 47 -1.81 11.96 -11.90
CA GLU A 47 -0.81 13.01 -11.75
C GLU A 47 0.44 12.71 -12.59
N ARG A 48 0.79 13.65 -13.48
CA ARG A 48 1.97 13.55 -14.35
C ARG A 48 3.28 13.64 -13.59
N GLN A 49 3.29 14.40 -12.48
CA GLN A 49 4.48 14.60 -11.65
C GLN A 49 4.42 13.71 -10.40
N ALA A 50 5.56 13.10 -10.07
CA ALA A 50 5.68 12.22 -8.92
C ALA A 50 5.44 12.95 -7.59
N GLU A 51 5.78 14.24 -7.51
CA GLU A 51 5.63 15.07 -6.33
C GLU A 51 4.15 15.31 -5.98
N HIS A 52 3.32 15.65 -6.97
CA HIS A 52 1.88 15.79 -6.77
C HIS A 52 1.24 14.48 -6.31
N PHE A 53 1.62 13.37 -6.94
CA PHE A 53 1.15 12.06 -6.51
C PHE A 53 1.52 11.77 -5.06
N LEU A 54 2.76 12.06 -4.66
CA LEU A 54 3.23 11.87 -3.29
C LEU A 54 2.47 12.74 -2.30
N ALA A 55 2.22 14.01 -2.64
CA ALA A 55 1.42 14.91 -1.81
C ALA A 55 0.00 14.37 -1.57
N PHE A 56 -0.68 13.87 -2.63
CA PHE A 56 -2.01 13.26 -2.47
C PHE A 56 -1.99 11.99 -1.64
N VAL A 57 -0.96 11.15 -1.78
CA VAL A 57 -0.78 9.96 -0.92
C VAL A 57 -0.63 10.39 0.54
N GLY A 58 0.16 11.43 0.82
CA GLY A 58 0.34 11.97 2.17
C GLY A 58 -0.98 12.46 2.79
N ILE A 59 -1.76 13.22 2.03
CA ILE A 59 -3.08 13.71 2.49
C ILE A 59 -4.04 12.55 2.75
N ALA A 60 -4.13 11.58 1.84
CA ALA A 60 -5.00 10.42 2.02
C ALA A 60 -4.60 9.57 3.24
N ALA A 61 -3.30 9.36 3.45
CA ALA A 61 -2.79 8.66 4.63
C ALA A 61 -3.18 9.37 5.92
N ALA A 62 -3.00 10.70 5.99
CA ALA A 62 -3.39 11.49 7.16
C ALA A 62 -4.89 11.36 7.48
N LEU A 63 -5.76 11.45 6.46
CA LEU A 63 -7.21 11.30 6.63
C LEU A 63 -7.61 9.90 7.14
N ILE A 64 -7.00 8.85 6.60
CA ILE A 64 -7.24 7.47 7.03
C ILE A 64 -6.80 7.29 8.49
N SER A 65 -5.62 7.78 8.84
CA SER A 65 -5.10 7.73 10.21
C SER A 65 -5.97 8.49 11.20
N CYS A 66 -6.41 9.71 10.87
CA CYS A 66 -7.31 10.49 11.72
C CYS A 66 -8.65 9.76 11.96
N ARG A 67 -9.22 9.15 10.92
CA ARG A 67 -10.46 8.36 11.05
C ARG A 67 -10.28 7.13 11.95
N GLY A 68 -9.11 6.50 11.91
CA GLY A 68 -8.81 5.33 12.76
C GLY A 68 -8.54 5.68 14.22
N LEU A 69 -8.13 6.93 14.51
CA LEU A 69 -7.89 7.42 15.88
C LEU A 69 -9.12 8.02 16.53
N ALA A 70 -10.05 8.54 15.74
CA ALA A 70 -11.32 9.12 16.21
C ALA A 70 -12.39 8.06 16.57
N ASN A 71 -12.01 6.78 16.56
CA ASN A 71 -12.90 5.63 16.64
C ASN A 71 -12.35 4.63 17.65
#